data_AF-A0A671Q5E4-F1
#
_entry.id   AF-A0A671Q5E4-F1
#
_cell.length_a   1.000
_cell.length_b   1.000
_cell.length_c   1.000
_cell.angle_alpha   90.00
_cell.angle_beta   90.00
_cell.angle_gamma   90.00
#
_symmetry.space_group_name_H-M   'P 1'
#
loop_
_entity.id
_entity.type
_entity.pdbx_description
1 polymer ?
#
loop_
_entity_poly.entity_id
_entity_poly.type
_entity_poly.pdbx_seq_one_letter_code
_entity_poly.pdbx_strand_id
1 'polypeptide(L)'
;MSDLISDVNSDGTDQYKDPTDSIPSGPSRRIVLHFDLNNTILVSDAVTRQGTVAALEYFLSTVTWGRMTKGKWEWLSEAPSLLQPCEGANTYYSQFGRVAGFTTVGPGRRFRKVLGEHLELLRWPSDLPADKELSVKGEDGKLYHWILPSFFQMLQDLASQGVEFSVLFCTFGSDLPRVLNAVKSAVEQGTHPLFPDLPALKLRVNVTAGRIKCSSKGATLIRGEEHVSTRDGERHVYQYLSSAEGLGGFQDHFDWWARNTYSILGGKPLWIDPFDPKVQHIFTDDNIRQNDEDTIVHPKVFLDPEGLQTRTASTSELYDLCLVQNDLLKAISEPGYFTRRIQICMENYEGNIQKG
;
A
#
# COMPACT_ATOMS: atom_id res chain seq x y z
N MET A 1 -9.41 -47.12 58.36
CA MET A 1 -10.83 -46.89 58.03
C MET A 1 -11.04 -45.39 58.19
N SER A 2 -11.36 -44.72 57.08
CA SER A 2 -11.93 -43.35 56.96
C SER A 2 -11.17 -42.16 57.59
N ASP A 3 -10.64 -41.29 56.72
CA ASP A 3 -11.12 -39.90 56.45
C ASP A 3 -11.41 -38.96 57.65
N LEU A 4 -11.17 -37.63 57.65
CA LEU A 4 -10.68 -36.63 56.69
C LEU A 4 -10.50 -35.29 57.50
N ILE A 5 -9.49 -34.50 57.14
CA ILE A 5 -9.33 -33.01 57.24
C ILE A 5 -9.28 -32.33 58.63
N SER A 6 -8.11 -31.76 58.97
CA SER A 6 -7.81 -30.31 58.93
C SER A 6 -6.39 -30.06 59.43
N ASP A 7 -5.56 -29.37 58.65
CA ASP A 7 -4.90 -28.13 59.07
C ASP A 7 -3.83 -27.61 58.10
N VAL A 8 -3.88 -26.29 58.01
CA VAL A 8 -3.03 -25.25 57.41
C VAL A 8 -1.52 -25.49 57.48
N ASN A 9 -0.81 -25.15 56.39
CA ASN A 9 0.49 -24.43 56.35
C ASN A 9 0.77 -24.05 54.88
N SER A 10 0.70 -22.77 54.50
CA SER A 10 1.83 -21.83 54.44
C SER A 10 3.04 -22.36 53.66
N ASP A 11 3.12 -22.05 52.37
CA ASP A 11 4.32 -21.38 51.87
C ASP A 11 4.02 -20.64 50.57
N GLY A 12 4.20 -19.33 50.62
CA GLY A 12 4.05 -18.44 49.49
C GLY A 12 5.35 -18.36 48.72
N THR A 13 5.36 -18.95 47.54
CA THR A 13 6.27 -18.57 46.44
C THR A 13 5.46 -18.61 45.15
N ASP A 14 4.79 -17.50 44.85
CA ASP A 14 4.27 -17.21 43.51
C ASP A 14 5.46 -17.14 42.55
N GLN A 15 5.72 -18.25 41.86
CA GLN A 15 6.54 -18.23 40.66
C GLN A 15 5.74 -17.52 39.56
N TYR A 16 6.04 -16.25 39.38
CA TYR A 16 5.71 -15.47 38.20
C TYR A 16 6.25 -16.23 36.98
N LYS A 17 5.37 -16.94 36.26
CA LYS A 17 5.70 -17.49 34.94
C LYS A 17 5.80 -16.31 33.97
N ASP A 18 7.00 -16.09 33.47
CA ASP A 18 7.29 -15.15 32.40
C ASP A 18 6.38 -15.45 31.19
N PRO A 19 5.69 -14.47 30.56
CA PRO A 19 4.79 -14.73 29.43
C PRO A 19 5.51 -15.11 28.12
N THR A 20 6.80 -15.44 28.17
CA THR A 20 7.62 -15.64 26.97
C THR A 20 7.72 -17.10 26.51
N ASP A 21 6.79 -17.97 26.89
CA ASP A 21 6.76 -19.34 26.36
C ASP A 21 5.64 -19.57 25.34
N SER A 22 6.10 -19.67 24.10
CA SER A 22 5.53 -20.43 22.97
C SER A 22 4.32 -19.84 22.24
N ILE A 23 4.57 -18.81 21.41
CA ILE A 23 3.81 -18.68 20.16
C ILE A 23 4.21 -19.88 19.29
N PRO A 24 3.27 -20.72 18.83
CA PRO A 24 3.59 -21.79 17.88
C PRO A 24 4.17 -21.15 16.61
N SER A 25 5.48 -21.35 16.40
CA SER A 25 6.17 -20.95 15.18
C SER A 25 5.77 -21.91 14.06
N GLY A 26 4.59 -21.69 13.46
CA GLY A 26 4.35 -22.13 12.10
C GLY A 26 5.41 -21.51 11.18
N PRO A 27 5.73 -22.12 10.02
CA PRO A 27 6.65 -21.50 9.08
C PRO A 27 6.14 -20.10 8.73
N SER A 28 6.91 -19.06 9.09
CA SER A 28 6.52 -17.69 8.79
C SER A 28 6.51 -17.50 7.28
N ARG A 29 5.33 -17.24 6.73
CA ARG A 29 5.17 -16.94 5.32
C ARG A 29 5.92 -15.65 4.98
N ARG A 30 6.66 -15.65 3.87
CA ARG A 30 7.27 -14.45 3.31
C ARG A 30 6.22 -13.60 2.62
N ILE A 31 6.32 -12.29 2.76
CA ILE A 31 5.41 -11.34 2.14
C ILE A 31 6.10 -10.57 1.00
N VAL A 32 5.47 -10.53 -0.18
CA VAL A 32 5.89 -9.65 -1.28
C VAL A 32 4.92 -8.47 -1.35
N LEU A 33 5.40 -7.29 -0.97
CA LEU A 33 4.62 -6.07 -0.89
C LEU A 33 4.72 -5.30 -2.21
N HIS A 34 3.61 -5.16 -2.91
CA HIS A 34 3.50 -4.32 -4.09
C HIS A 34 2.93 -2.97 -3.68
N PHE A 35 3.67 -1.89 -3.91
CA PHE A 35 3.26 -0.54 -3.55
C PHE A 35 3.13 0.31 -4.78
N ASP A 36 1.94 0.87 -5.01
CA ASP A 36 1.86 2.03 -5.87
C ASP A 36 2.62 3.23 -5.27
N LEU A 37 2.96 4.20 -6.11
CA LEU A 37 3.65 5.41 -5.72
C LEU A 37 2.68 6.56 -5.39
N ASN A 38 1.91 7.02 -6.35
CA ASN A 38 1.25 8.33 -6.33
C ASN A 38 -0.03 8.24 -5.48
N ASN A 39 -0.22 9.15 -4.52
CA ASN A 39 -1.25 9.09 -3.46
C ASN A 39 -1.22 7.81 -2.60
N THR A 40 -0.19 6.98 -2.73
CA THR A 40 0.04 5.79 -1.91
C THR A 40 1.18 6.05 -0.93
N ILE A 41 2.42 6.15 -1.42
CA ILE A 41 3.59 6.53 -0.60
C ILE A 41 4.15 7.91 -0.96
N LEU A 42 3.68 8.51 -2.06
CA LEU A 42 4.01 9.86 -2.49
C LEU A 42 2.76 10.74 -2.42
N VAL A 43 2.86 11.92 -1.83
CA VAL A 43 1.79 12.94 -1.90
C VAL A 43 2.13 13.88 -3.05
N SER A 44 2.11 13.35 -4.27
CA SER A 44 2.35 14.09 -5.52
C SER A 44 1.96 13.22 -6.70
N ASP A 45 1.66 13.84 -7.84
CA ASP A 45 1.45 13.12 -9.08
C ASP A 45 2.15 13.79 -10.27
N ALA A 46 3.26 13.22 -10.72
CA ALA A 46 4.01 13.74 -11.87
C ALA A 46 3.24 13.63 -13.20
N VAL A 47 2.41 12.60 -13.36
CA VAL A 47 1.65 12.36 -14.60
C VAL A 47 0.62 13.47 -14.80
N THR A 48 -0.11 13.80 -13.74
CA THR A 48 -1.10 14.88 -13.79
C THR A 48 -0.59 16.23 -13.27
N ARG A 49 0.72 16.34 -13.05
CA ARG A 49 1.45 17.54 -12.63
C ARG A 49 0.93 18.18 -11.34
N GLN A 50 0.59 17.35 -10.37
CA GLN A 50 0.16 17.78 -9.04
C GLN A 50 1.35 17.76 -8.08
N GLY A 51 1.63 18.90 -7.45
CA GLY A 51 2.50 18.95 -6.27
C GLY A 51 1.74 18.53 -5.03
N THR A 52 2.37 18.68 -3.86
CA THR A 52 1.87 18.13 -2.60
C THR A 52 0.51 18.67 -2.18
N VAL A 53 0.30 19.97 -2.30
CA VAL A 53 -0.96 20.59 -1.90
C VAL A 53 -2.06 20.17 -2.85
N ALA A 54 -1.80 20.20 -4.17
CA ALA A 54 -2.80 19.84 -5.17
C ALA A 54 -3.16 18.35 -5.15
N ALA A 55 -2.19 17.47 -4.87
CA ALA A 55 -2.43 16.03 -4.75
C ALA A 55 -3.32 15.71 -3.54
N LEU A 56 -3.05 16.32 -2.38
CA LEU A 56 -3.87 16.12 -1.19
C LEU A 56 -5.28 16.74 -1.33
N GLU A 57 -5.41 17.90 -1.97
CA GLU A 57 -6.73 18.45 -2.31
C GLU A 57 -7.51 17.55 -3.27
N TYR A 58 -6.83 16.97 -4.25
CA TYR A 58 -7.42 15.99 -5.16
C TYR A 58 -7.90 14.75 -4.40
N PHE A 59 -7.06 14.16 -3.55
CA PHE A 59 -7.44 13.03 -2.70
C PHE A 59 -8.69 13.37 -1.87
N LEU A 60 -8.74 14.54 -1.23
CA LEU A 60 -9.93 14.96 -0.47
C LEU A 60 -11.21 15.00 -1.31
N SER A 61 -11.13 15.35 -2.60
CA SER A 61 -12.30 15.32 -3.48
C SER A 61 -12.79 13.90 -3.81
N THR A 62 -11.93 12.88 -3.70
CA THR A 62 -12.29 11.46 -3.94
C THR A 62 -12.81 10.75 -2.69
N VAL A 63 -12.63 11.34 -1.50
CA VAL A 63 -13.09 10.75 -0.23
C VAL A 63 -14.12 11.61 0.51
N THR A 64 -14.71 12.60 -0.17
CA THR A 64 -15.76 13.46 0.39
C THR A 64 -17.06 13.28 -0.36
N TRP A 65 -18.15 13.14 0.40
CA TRP A 65 -19.39 12.53 -0.10
C TRP A 65 -20.56 13.51 -0.10
N GLY A 66 -21.40 13.39 -1.13
CA GLY A 66 -22.64 14.14 -1.27
C GLY A 66 -23.60 13.49 -2.25
N ARG A 67 -24.67 14.20 -2.57
CA ARG A 67 -25.65 13.78 -3.58
C ARG A 67 -26.28 14.98 -4.27
N MET A 68 -26.80 14.75 -5.47
CA MET A 68 -27.59 15.75 -6.18
C MET A 68 -29.05 15.70 -5.73
N THR A 69 -29.52 16.78 -5.12
CA THR A 69 -30.92 16.96 -4.70
C THR A 69 -31.49 18.18 -5.41
N LYS A 70 -32.53 17.99 -6.24
CA LYS A 70 -33.18 19.07 -7.01
C LYS A 70 -32.17 19.95 -7.79
N GLY A 71 -31.17 19.31 -8.41
CA GLY A 71 -30.14 19.98 -9.19
C GLY A 71 -29.06 20.69 -8.39
N LYS A 72 -29.00 20.51 -7.06
CA LYS A 72 -27.97 21.09 -6.18
C LYS A 72 -27.19 20.00 -5.46
N TRP A 73 -25.90 20.24 -5.26
CA TRP A 73 -25.06 19.36 -4.45
C TRP A 73 -25.36 19.56 -2.97
N GLU A 74 -25.69 18.48 -2.28
CA GLU A 74 -25.84 18.40 -0.84
C GLU A 74 -24.76 17.48 -0.27
N TRP A 75 -23.97 17.99 0.67
CA TRP A 75 -22.97 17.19 1.37
C TRP A 75 -23.64 16.23 2.35
N LEU A 76 -23.16 15.00 2.40
CA LEU A 76 -23.69 13.96 3.27
C LEU A 76 -22.85 13.74 4.54
N SER A 77 -21.63 14.27 4.56
CA SER A 77 -20.71 14.18 5.69
C SER A 77 -19.87 15.44 5.82
N GLU A 78 -19.50 15.77 7.05
CA GLU A 78 -18.50 16.80 7.37
C GLU A 78 -17.08 16.20 7.51
N ALA A 79 -16.94 14.87 7.49
CA ALA A 79 -15.67 14.16 7.53
C ALA A 79 -15.42 13.35 6.24
N PRO A 80 -14.17 13.29 5.75
CA PRO A 80 -13.81 12.39 4.66
C PRO A 80 -13.88 10.92 5.10
N SER A 81 -14.09 10.03 4.16
CA SER A 81 -14.14 8.58 4.36
C SER A 81 -13.80 7.86 3.06
N LEU A 82 -13.03 6.78 3.13
CA LEU A 82 -12.87 5.87 1.99
C LEU A 82 -14.18 5.15 1.64
N LEU A 83 -14.98 4.84 2.65
CA LEU A 83 -16.24 4.11 2.48
C LEU A 83 -17.37 5.07 2.17
N GLN A 84 -18.21 4.64 1.24
CA GLN A 84 -19.47 5.30 0.92
C GLN A 84 -20.37 5.31 2.17
N PRO A 85 -20.88 6.48 2.60
CA PRO A 85 -21.66 6.57 3.84
C PRO A 85 -23.07 5.96 3.71
N CYS A 86 -23.65 5.98 2.51
CA CYS A 86 -24.95 5.39 2.21
C CYS A 86 -25.14 5.17 0.71
N GLU A 87 -26.09 4.30 0.36
CA GLU A 87 -26.45 4.03 -1.03
C GLU A 87 -26.81 5.31 -1.80
N GLY A 88 -26.32 5.43 -3.03
CA GLY A 88 -26.53 6.60 -3.89
C GLY A 88 -25.68 7.83 -3.54
N ALA A 89 -24.86 7.78 -2.49
CA ALA A 89 -23.87 8.82 -2.24
C ALA A 89 -22.77 8.79 -3.31
N ASN A 90 -22.37 9.96 -3.81
CA ASN A 90 -21.27 10.08 -4.75
C ASN A 90 -20.13 10.86 -4.11
N THR A 91 -18.91 10.58 -4.53
CA THR A 91 -17.78 11.44 -4.17
C THR A 91 -17.91 12.75 -4.94
N TYR A 92 -17.34 13.84 -4.43
CA TYR A 92 -17.33 15.09 -5.19
C TYR A 92 -16.63 14.90 -6.55
N TYR A 93 -15.51 14.17 -6.56
CA TYR A 93 -14.77 13.84 -7.77
C TYR A 93 -15.58 13.04 -8.79
N SER A 94 -16.27 11.97 -8.39
CA SER A 94 -17.04 11.17 -9.35
C SER A 94 -18.20 11.96 -9.97
N GLN A 95 -18.75 12.94 -9.23
CA GLN A 95 -19.85 13.76 -9.71
C GLN A 95 -19.41 14.92 -10.63
N PHE A 96 -18.29 15.58 -10.33
CA PHE A 96 -17.89 16.84 -10.98
C PHE A 96 -16.48 16.82 -11.60
N GLY A 97 -15.75 15.73 -11.42
CA GLY A 97 -14.35 15.62 -11.82
C GLY A 97 -13.42 16.44 -10.92
N ARG A 98 -12.23 16.70 -11.46
CA ARG A 98 -11.15 17.39 -10.73
C ARG A 98 -11.42 18.89 -10.62
N VAL A 99 -11.22 19.44 -9.42
CA VAL A 99 -11.32 20.88 -9.15
C VAL A 99 -10.02 21.38 -8.50
N ALA A 100 -9.37 22.36 -9.13
CA ALA A 100 -8.21 23.02 -8.54
C ALA A 100 -8.62 23.85 -7.33
N GLY A 101 -7.84 23.82 -6.24
CA GLY A 101 -8.18 24.59 -5.05
C GLY A 101 -9.40 24.05 -4.33
N PHE A 102 -9.68 22.74 -4.38
CA PHE A 102 -10.95 22.13 -3.94
C PHE A 102 -11.40 22.62 -2.54
N THR A 103 -10.47 22.71 -1.60
CA THR A 103 -10.74 23.19 -0.23
C THR A 103 -10.38 24.67 -0.04
N THR A 104 -9.48 25.20 -0.87
CA THR A 104 -8.98 26.57 -0.77
C THR A 104 -10.00 27.57 -1.32
N VAL A 105 -10.42 27.42 -2.57
CA VAL A 105 -11.40 28.32 -3.22
C VAL A 105 -12.67 27.59 -3.65
N GLY A 106 -12.58 26.27 -3.77
CA GLY A 106 -13.60 25.41 -4.33
C GLY A 106 -14.77 25.09 -3.39
N PRO A 107 -15.60 24.11 -3.77
CA PRO A 107 -16.80 23.72 -3.04
C PRO A 107 -16.49 22.93 -1.76
N GLY A 108 -15.28 22.37 -1.64
CA GLY A 108 -14.82 21.59 -0.49
C GLY A 108 -14.29 22.43 0.68
N ARG A 109 -14.58 23.74 0.76
CA ARG A 109 -14.06 24.64 1.83
C ARG A 109 -14.24 24.12 3.26
N ARG A 110 -15.29 23.35 3.51
CA ARG A 110 -15.55 22.70 4.81
C ARG A 110 -14.42 21.76 5.25
N PHE A 111 -13.72 21.13 4.30
CA PHE A 111 -12.62 20.19 4.56
C PHE A 111 -11.25 20.88 4.63
N ARG A 112 -11.19 22.21 4.57
CA ARG A 112 -9.93 22.96 4.63
C ARG A 112 -9.14 22.68 5.90
N LYS A 113 -9.83 22.49 7.03
CA LYS A 113 -9.18 22.13 8.30
C LYS A 113 -8.42 20.79 8.16
N VAL A 114 -9.05 19.79 7.56
CA VAL A 114 -8.44 18.48 7.30
C VAL A 114 -7.20 18.62 6.40
N LEU A 115 -7.29 19.41 5.33
CA LEU A 115 -6.11 19.70 4.48
C LEU A 115 -4.96 20.29 5.31
N GLY A 116 -5.24 21.33 6.10
CA GLY A 116 -4.23 22.03 6.89
C GLY A 116 -3.56 21.13 7.92
N GLU A 117 -4.33 20.30 8.63
CA GLU A 117 -3.82 19.35 9.62
C GLU A 117 -2.88 18.32 8.98
N HIS A 118 -3.27 17.74 7.84
CA HIS A 118 -2.46 16.71 7.17
C HIS A 118 -1.23 17.29 6.47
N LEU A 119 -1.31 18.51 5.91
CA LEU A 119 -0.13 19.20 5.41
C LEU A 119 0.86 19.47 6.54
N GLU A 120 0.40 19.85 7.73
CA GLU A 120 1.29 20.08 8.87
C GLU A 120 2.00 18.79 9.31
N LEU A 121 1.30 17.65 9.32
CA LEU A 121 1.89 16.34 9.62
C LEU A 121 2.90 15.88 8.57
N LEU A 122 2.74 16.32 7.31
CA LEU A 122 3.66 16.03 6.21
C LEU A 122 4.91 16.91 6.19
N ARG A 123 5.01 17.92 7.06
CA ARG A 123 6.09 18.91 7.03
C ARG A 123 7.44 18.26 7.20
N TRP A 124 8.37 18.64 6.32
CA TRP A 124 9.78 18.37 6.56
C TRP A 124 10.24 19.12 7.82
N PRO A 125 11.10 18.54 8.68
CA PRO A 125 11.60 19.20 9.88
C PRO A 125 12.16 20.59 9.56
N SER A 126 11.68 21.61 10.27
CA SER A 126 11.95 23.02 9.95
C SER A 126 13.37 23.47 10.28
N ASP A 127 14.03 22.73 11.16
CA ASP A 127 15.42 22.88 11.57
C ASP A 127 16.42 22.23 10.60
N LEU A 128 15.93 21.45 9.62
CA LEU A 128 16.76 20.77 8.64
C LEU A 128 16.72 21.45 7.27
N PRO A 129 17.85 21.42 6.51
CA PRO A 129 17.84 21.87 5.13
C PRO A 129 16.98 20.96 4.26
N ALA A 130 16.59 21.47 3.09
CA ALA A 130 15.93 20.65 2.09
C ALA A 130 16.85 19.52 1.61
N ASP A 131 16.32 18.29 1.63
CA ASP A 131 16.96 17.14 1.01
C ASP A 131 16.48 16.99 -0.44
N LYS A 132 17.41 16.78 -1.37
CA LYS A 132 17.10 16.74 -2.81
C LYS A 132 16.23 15.53 -3.21
N GLU A 133 16.37 14.43 -2.48
CA GLU A 133 15.70 13.17 -2.81
C GLU A 133 14.53 12.90 -1.87
N LEU A 134 14.62 13.28 -0.59
CA LEU A 134 13.62 12.93 0.42
C LEU A 134 12.61 14.04 0.73
N SER A 135 12.86 15.26 0.25
CA SER A 135 11.96 16.40 0.46
C SER A 135 11.45 16.99 -0.84
N VAL A 136 10.30 17.67 -0.78
CA VAL A 136 9.68 18.34 -1.91
C VAL A 136 9.09 19.68 -1.47
N LYS A 137 9.25 20.71 -2.30
CA LYS A 137 8.65 22.02 -2.07
C LYS A 137 7.24 22.04 -2.68
N GLY A 138 6.23 22.25 -1.84
CA GLY A 138 4.85 22.38 -2.24
C GLY A 138 4.54 23.74 -2.88
N GLU A 139 3.33 23.84 -3.45
CA GLU A 139 2.82 25.01 -4.16
C GLU A 139 2.69 26.26 -3.26
N ASP A 140 2.52 26.04 -1.97
CA ASP A 140 2.50 27.06 -0.92
C ASP A 140 3.89 27.49 -0.44
N GLY A 141 4.94 26.98 -1.10
CA GLY A 141 6.35 27.29 -0.80
C GLY A 141 6.90 26.58 0.43
N LYS A 142 6.10 25.76 1.09
CA LYS A 142 6.48 24.94 2.24
C LYS A 142 7.24 23.68 1.78
N LEU A 143 8.05 23.11 2.67
CA LEU A 143 8.79 21.89 2.44
C LEU A 143 8.10 20.71 3.14
N TYR A 144 7.99 19.59 2.42
CA TYR A 144 7.29 18.39 2.85
C TYR A 144 8.16 17.16 2.64
N HIS A 145 7.88 16.09 3.39
CA HIS A 145 8.39 14.76 3.06
C HIS A 145 7.88 14.35 1.67
N TRP A 146 8.79 13.91 0.79
CA TRP A 146 8.40 13.44 -0.54
C TRP A 146 7.85 12.02 -0.52
N ILE A 147 8.49 11.14 0.26
CA ILE A 147 7.99 9.80 0.58
C ILE A 147 7.41 9.83 2.00
N LEU A 148 6.23 9.25 2.19
CA LEU A 148 5.55 9.21 3.49
C LEU A 148 6.43 8.57 4.58
N PRO A 149 6.58 9.22 5.76
CA PRO A 149 7.31 8.63 6.88
C PRO A 149 6.78 7.25 7.32
N SER A 150 5.46 7.03 7.22
CA SER A 150 4.84 5.74 7.56
C SER A 150 5.33 4.56 6.71
N PHE A 151 5.81 4.81 5.48
CA PHE A 151 6.45 3.77 4.67
C PHE A 151 7.76 3.29 5.31
N PHE A 152 8.62 4.20 5.74
CA PHE A 152 9.88 3.84 6.40
C PHE A 152 9.66 3.23 7.78
N GLN A 153 8.65 3.71 8.52
CA GLN A 153 8.23 3.07 9.78
C GLN A 153 7.83 1.61 9.55
N MET A 154 7.08 1.32 8.48
CA MET A 154 6.71 -0.06 8.14
C MET A 154 7.91 -0.96 7.86
N LEU A 155 8.96 -0.45 7.19
CA LEU A 155 10.20 -1.23 7.02
C LEU A 155 10.84 -1.61 8.36
N GLN A 156 10.89 -0.67 9.31
CA GLN A 156 11.41 -0.93 10.66
C GLN A 156 10.53 -1.91 11.43
N ASP A 157 9.22 -1.70 11.41
CA ASP A 157 8.25 -2.52 12.15
C ASP A 157 8.32 -3.98 11.68
N LEU A 158 8.22 -4.23 10.37
CA LEU A 158 8.26 -5.59 9.82
C LEU A 158 9.59 -6.29 10.13
N ALA A 159 10.71 -5.58 9.98
CA ALA A 159 12.02 -6.14 10.31
C ALA A 159 12.16 -6.44 11.80
N SER A 160 11.68 -5.56 12.68
CA SER A 160 11.70 -5.77 14.13
C SER A 160 10.80 -6.93 14.59
N GLN A 161 9.72 -7.20 13.84
CA GLN A 161 8.81 -8.33 14.06
C GLN A 161 9.35 -9.64 13.46
N GLY A 162 10.51 -9.61 12.79
CA GLY A 162 11.08 -10.78 12.14
C GLY A 162 10.29 -11.27 10.91
N VAL A 163 9.44 -10.42 10.34
CA VAL A 163 8.70 -10.74 9.11
C VAL A 163 9.67 -10.73 7.94
N GLU A 164 9.74 -11.83 7.19
CA GLU A 164 10.49 -11.87 5.93
C GLU A 164 9.67 -11.19 4.84
N PHE A 165 10.22 -10.14 4.23
CA PHE A 165 9.52 -9.40 3.18
C PHE A 165 10.41 -8.89 2.06
N SER A 166 9.79 -8.55 0.94
CA SER A 166 10.36 -7.72 -0.12
C SER A 166 9.35 -6.67 -0.59
N VAL A 167 9.85 -5.59 -1.19
CA VAL A 167 9.02 -4.50 -1.72
C VAL A 167 9.24 -4.35 -3.21
N LEU A 168 8.14 -4.34 -3.96
CA LEU A 168 8.08 -4.04 -5.37
C LEU A 168 7.25 -2.77 -5.56
N PHE A 169 7.92 -1.66 -5.88
CA PHE A 169 7.25 -0.43 -6.29
C PHE A 169 6.65 -0.60 -7.68
N CYS A 170 5.39 -0.23 -7.83
CA CYS A 170 4.61 -0.27 -9.06
C CYS A 170 4.19 1.16 -9.40
N THR A 171 4.20 1.53 -10.67
CA THR A 171 3.72 2.84 -11.10
C THR A 171 3.48 2.88 -12.59
N PHE A 172 2.40 3.53 -13.03
CA PHE A 172 2.25 3.92 -14.42
C PHE A 172 3.10 5.14 -14.81
N GLY A 173 3.53 5.93 -13.82
CA GLY A 173 4.27 7.17 -13.99
C GLY A 173 5.77 6.97 -14.17
N SER A 174 6.51 8.07 -14.09
CA SER A 174 7.97 8.10 -14.31
C SER A 174 8.80 8.22 -13.03
N ASP A 175 8.17 8.22 -11.86
CA ASP A 175 8.82 8.54 -10.58
C ASP A 175 9.68 7.40 -10.01
N LEU A 176 9.53 6.18 -10.53
CA LEU A 176 10.19 4.98 -10.00
C LEU A 176 11.72 5.11 -9.84
N PRO A 177 12.51 5.58 -10.83
CA PRO A 177 13.96 5.71 -10.66
C PRO A 177 14.35 6.66 -9.52
N ARG A 178 13.59 7.75 -9.33
CA ARG A 178 13.85 8.70 -8.25
C ARG A 178 13.48 8.10 -6.90
N VAL A 179 12.34 7.40 -6.80
CA VAL A 179 11.95 6.68 -5.58
C VAL A 179 13.00 5.65 -5.18
N LEU A 180 13.49 4.84 -6.12
CA LEU A 180 14.52 3.84 -5.84
C LEU A 180 15.81 4.47 -5.29
N ASN A 181 16.25 5.60 -5.84
CA ASN A 181 17.44 6.31 -5.34
C ASN A 181 17.22 6.95 -3.97
N ALA A 182 16.05 7.56 -3.74
CA ALA A 182 15.68 8.15 -2.47
C ALA A 182 15.61 7.08 -1.36
N VAL A 183 14.93 5.97 -1.62
CA VAL A 183 14.83 4.84 -0.69
C VAL A 183 16.20 4.20 -0.47
N LYS A 184 17.03 4.01 -1.51
CA LYS A 184 18.40 3.51 -1.36
C LYS A 184 19.21 4.37 -0.39
N SER A 185 19.14 5.69 -0.54
CA SER A 185 19.87 6.63 0.33
C SER A 185 19.37 6.51 1.78
N ALA A 186 18.05 6.46 1.97
CA ALA A 186 17.47 6.27 3.30
C ALA A 186 17.88 4.94 3.95
N VAL A 187 17.72 3.81 3.25
CA VAL A 187 17.87 2.48 3.86
C VAL A 187 19.31 1.98 3.92
N GLU A 188 20.18 2.39 3.00
CA GLU A 188 21.58 1.93 2.99
C GLU A 188 22.54 2.92 3.65
N GLN A 189 22.20 4.22 3.66
CA GLN A 189 23.11 5.27 4.14
C GLN A 189 22.55 6.00 5.38
N GLY A 190 21.29 5.79 5.75
CA GLY A 190 20.68 6.42 6.93
C GLY A 190 20.40 7.91 6.73
N THR A 191 20.19 8.35 5.48
CA THR A 191 20.02 9.78 5.17
C THR A 191 18.67 10.36 5.59
N HIS A 192 17.68 9.52 5.92
CA HIS A 192 16.38 10.02 6.35
C HIS A 192 16.44 10.49 7.81
N PRO A 193 16.13 11.76 8.11
CA PRO A 193 16.36 12.34 9.43
C PRO A 193 15.53 11.69 10.55
N LEU A 194 14.32 11.23 10.22
CA LEU A 194 13.45 10.53 11.17
C LEU A 194 13.76 9.02 11.31
N PHE A 195 14.58 8.45 10.43
CA PHE A 195 14.85 7.02 10.39
C PHE A 195 16.36 6.74 10.18
N PRO A 196 17.23 7.26 11.07
CA PRO A 196 18.69 7.10 10.93
C PRO A 196 19.14 5.64 11.04
N ASP A 197 18.34 4.79 11.70
CA ASP A 197 18.69 3.40 12.01
C ASP A 197 18.32 2.41 10.89
N LEU A 198 17.73 2.86 9.77
CA LEU A 198 17.39 1.96 8.64
C LEU A 198 18.57 1.12 8.12
N PRO A 199 19.83 1.60 8.09
CA PRO A 199 20.98 0.78 7.69
C PRO A 199 21.16 -0.48 8.53
N ALA A 200 20.70 -0.49 9.79
CA ALA A 200 20.76 -1.67 10.65
C ALA A 200 19.89 -2.83 10.12
N LEU A 201 18.87 -2.54 9.31
CA LEU A 201 17.99 -3.54 8.69
C LEU A 201 18.68 -4.31 7.56
N LYS A 202 19.82 -3.81 7.04
CA LYS A 202 20.58 -4.41 5.92
C LYS A 202 19.76 -4.67 4.65
N LEU A 203 18.68 -3.91 4.46
CA LEU A 203 17.87 -3.95 3.25
C LEU A 203 18.71 -3.45 2.06
N ARG A 204 18.53 -4.09 0.91
CA ARG A 204 19.20 -3.71 -0.35
C ARG A 204 18.17 -3.15 -1.32
N VAL A 205 18.56 -2.13 -2.08
CA VAL A 205 17.71 -1.56 -3.13
C VAL A 205 18.28 -1.84 -4.51
N ASN A 206 17.50 -2.54 -5.34
CA ASN A 206 17.78 -2.68 -6.76
C ASN A 206 17.29 -1.43 -7.51
N VAL A 207 18.21 -0.53 -7.84
CA VAL A 207 17.94 0.72 -8.54
C VAL A 207 17.69 0.54 -10.05
N THR A 208 17.89 -0.67 -10.59
CA THR A 208 17.55 -1.00 -11.97
C THR A 208 16.04 -1.15 -12.09
N ALA A 209 15.36 -0.06 -12.43
CA ALA A 209 13.91 -0.04 -12.63
C ALA A 209 13.50 -1.04 -13.72
N GLY A 210 12.62 -1.97 -13.37
CA GLY A 210 12.00 -2.86 -14.33
C GLY A 210 10.87 -2.19 -15.10
N ARG A 211 10.37 -2.86 -16.14
CA ARG A 211 9.19 -2.47 -16.90
C ARG A 211 8.30 -3.67 -17.13
N ILE A 212 6.99 -3.47 -16.99
CA ILE A 212 5.97 -4.41 -17.39
C ILE A 212 5.41 -3.97 -18.73
N LYS A 213 5.32 -4.90 -19.68
CA LYS A 213 4.68 -4.71 -20.98
C LYS A 213 3.58 -5.75 -21.17
N CYS A 214 2.35 -5.27 -21.16
CA CYS A 214 1.16 -6.06 -21.45
C CYS A 214 0.78 -6.03 -22.94
N SER A 215 0.19 -7.13 -23.39
CA SER A 215 -0.38 -7.32 -24.73
C SER A 215 -1.55 -8.30 -24.66
N SER A 216 -2.27 -8.50 -25.77
CA SER A 216 -3.30 -9.55 -25.86
C SER A 216 -2.74 -10.97 -25.69
N LYS A 217 -1.42 -11.14 -25.82
CA LYS A 217 -0.71 -12.41 -25.59
C LYS A 217 -0.19 -12.57 -24.16
N GLY A 218 -0.55 -11.66 -23.26
CA GLY A 218 -0.12 -11.64 -21.86
C GLY A 218 0.94 -10.58 -21.55
N ALA A 219 1.63 -10.76 -20.42
CA ALA A 219 2.56 -9.79 -19.85
C ALA A 219 4.02 -10.25 -19.97
N THR A 220 4.93 -9.27 -20.05
CA THR A 220 6.37 -9.46 -20.02
C THR A 220 6.99 -8.48 -19.04
N LEU A 221 7.77 -9.01 -18.10
CA LEU A 221 8.59 -8.26 -17.14
C LEU A 221 10.01 -8.18 -17.69
N ILE A 222 10.57 -6.97 -17.72
CA ILE A 222 11.89 -6.68 -18.25
C ILE A 222 12.68 -5.91 -17.20
N ARG A 223 13.88 -6.39 -16.83
CA ARG A 223 14.78 -5.69 -15.90
C ARG A 223 16.22 -5.97 -16.28
N GLY A 224 16.94 -4.96 -16.75
CA GLY A 224 18.29 -5.17 -17.28
C GLY A 224 18.27 -6.19 -18.42
N GLU A 225 18.99 -7.30 -18.24
CA GLU A 225 19.02 -8.44 -19.18
C GLU A 225 17.98 -9.53 -18.84
N GLU A 226 17.27 -9.40 -17.72
CA GLU A 226 16.23 -10.35 -17.31
C GLU A 226 14.94 -10.10 -18.10
N HIS A 227 14.37 -11.18 -18.63
CA HIS A 227 13.11 -11.19 -19.35
C HIS A 227 12.26 -12.38 -18.89
N VAL A 228 11.08 -12.11 -18.33
CA VAL A 228 10.14 -13.14 -17.91
C VAL A 228 8.78 -12.85 -18.51
N SER A 229 8.14 -13.85 -19.14
CA SER A 229 6.85 -13.66 -19.81
C SER A 229 5.83 -14.71 -19.42
N THR A 230 4.56 -14.29 -19.36
CA THR A 230 3.43 -15.20 -19.21
C THR A 230 3.25 -16.13 -20.41
N ARG A 231 3.91 -15.85 -21.55
CA ARG A 231 3.94 -16.78 -22.70
C ARG A 231 4.64 -18.08 -22.38
N ASP A 232 5.60 -18.02 -21.46
CA ASP A 232 6.31 -19.19 -20.94
C ASP A 232 5.52 -19.84 -19.79
N GLY A 233 4.40 -19.24 -19.36
CA GLY A 233 3.52 -19.68 -18.28
C GLY A 233 3.32 -18.60 -17.21
N GLU A 234 2.08 -18.43 -16.73
CA GLU A 234 1.75 -17.48 -15.65
C GLU A 234 2.55 -17.80 -14.37
N ARG A 235 2.81 -19.09 -14.11
CA ARG A 235 3.60 -19.59 -12.97
C ARG A 235 5.03 -19.05 -12.96
N HIS A 236 5.69 -18.93 -14.12
CA HIS A 236 7.06 -18.40 -14.18
C HIS A 236 7.12 -16.94 -13.75
N VAL A 237 6.12 -16.13 -14.14
CA VAL A 237 6.04 -14.73 -13.70
C VAL A 237 5.80 -14.64 -12.20
N TYR A 238 4.89 -15.46 -11.67
CA TYR A 238 4.70 -15.56 -10.23
C TYR A 238 6.01 -15.89 -9.51
N GLN A 239 6.69 -16.97 -9.90
CA GLN A 239 7.93 -17.41 -9.24
C GLN A 239 9.04 -16.35 -9.29
N TYR A 240 9.15 -15.63 -10.40
CA TYR A 240 10.09 -14.51 -10.54
C TYR A 240 9.76 -13.34 -9.58
N LEU A 241 8.49 -13.01 -9.41
CA LEU A 241 8.08 -11.97 -8.45
C LEU A 241 8.22 -12.46 -7.00
N SER A 242 7.90 -13.72 -6.71
CA SER A 242 8.02 -14.35 -5.39
C SER A 242 9.46 -14.46 -4.91
N SER A 243 10.42 -14.57 -5.83
CA SER A 243 11.86 -14.61 -5.51
C SER A 243 12.47 -13.22 -5.31
N ALA A 244 11.71 -12.13 -5.52
CA ALA A 244 12.24 -10.78 -5.39
C ALA A 244 12.75 -10.50 -3.96
N GLU A 245 14.01 -10.08 -3.81
CA GLU A 245 14.63 -9.74 -2.54
C GLU A 245 14.80 -8.23 -2.35
N GLY A 246 14.81 -7.79 -1.10
CA GLY A 246 15.01 -6.38 -0.75
C GLY A 246 13.92 -5.48 -1.33
N LEU A 247 14.32 -4.34 -1.89
CA LEU A 247 13.42 -3.36 -2.49
C LEU A 247 13.78 -3.14 -3.96
N GLY A 248 12.78 -3.10 -4.83
CA GLY A 248 12.92 -2.82 -6.25
C GLY A 248 11.60 -2.37 -6.83
N GLY A 249 11.45 -2.37 -8.15
CA GLY A 249 10.16 -2.04 -8.74
C GLY A 249 10.08 -2.21 -10.25
N PHE A 250 8.88 -1.99 -10.76
CA PHE A 250 8.53 -2.04 -12.17
C PHE A 250 7.65 -0.85 -12.54
N GLN A 251 7.93 -0.24 -13.68
CA GLN A 251 7.01 0.68 -14.33
C GLN A 251 5.96 -0.15 -15.10
N ASP A 252 4.68 0.05 -14.77
CA ASP A 252 3.53 -0.59 -15.38
C ASP A 252 3.19 -0.02 -16.77
N HIS A 253 2.36 -0.74 -17.52
CA HIS A 253 2.09 -0.42 -18.93
C HIS A 253 0.91 0.56 -19.08
N PHE A 254 1.13 1.85 -18.85
CA PHE A 254 0.07 2.88 -18.93
C PHE A 254 -0.70 2.85 -20.25
N ASP A 255 0.00 2.79 -21.39
CA ASP A 255 -0.63 2.76 -22.71
C ASP A 255 -1.58 1.56 -22.89
N TRP A 256 -1.26 0.43 -22.25
CA TRP A 256 -2.14 -0.74 -22.26
C TRP A 256 -3.39 -0.50 -21.41
N TRP A 257 -3.23 0.08 -20.22
CA TRP A 257 -4.35 0.43 -19.35
C TRP A 257 -5.32 1.40 -20.04
N ALA A 258 -4.78 2.46 -20.66
CA ALA A 258 -5.56 3.44 -21.41
C ALA A 258 -6.33 2.82 -22.60
N ARG A 259 -5.70 1.89 -23.34
CA ARG A 259 -6.35 1.17 -24.46
C ARG A 259 -7.46 0.22 -24.01
N ASN A 260 -7.41 -0.25 -22.77
CA ASN A 260 -8.44 -1.07 -22.16
C ASN A 260 -9.39 -0.23 -21.29
N THR A 261 -9.61 1.03 -21.70
CA THR A 261 -10.58 1.97 -21.12
C THR A 261 -10.42 2.15 -19.61
N TYR A 262 -9.19 2.07 -19.10
CA TYR A 262 -8.88 2.15 -17.67
C TYR A 262 -9.56 1.09 -16.79
N SER A 263 -10.04 0.00 -17.40
CA SER A 263 -10.68 -1.11 -16.69
C SER A 263 -9.67 -2.03 -16.00
N ILE A 264 -10.20 -2.91 -15.15
CA ILE A 264 -9.47 -4.00 -14.49
C ILE A 264 -8.62 -4.83 -15.46
N LEU A 265 -9.08 -5.06 -16.70
CA LEU A 265 -8.36 -5.88 -17.69
C LEU A 265 -7.08 -5.22 -18.23
N GLY A 266 -6.99 -3.89 -18.09
CA GLY A 266 -5.81 -3.11 -18.41
C GLY A 266 -4.91 -2.82 -17.22
N GLY A 267 -5.35 -3.17 -16.01
CA GLY A 267 -4.73 -2.79 -14.75
C GLY A 267 -3.33 -3.38 -14.54
N LYS A 268 -2.73 -3.00 -13.41
CA LYS A 268 -1.41 -3.50 -12.97
C LYS A 268 -1.54 -4.99 -12.67
N PRO A 269 -0.84 -5.88 -13.39
CA PRO A 269 -1.04 -7.31 -13.24
C PRO A 269 -0.45 -7.79 -11.91
N LEU A 270 -1.22 -8.61 -11.19
CA LEU A 270 -0.82 -9.22 -9.92
C LEU A 270 -1.14 -10.71 -9.97
N TRP A 271 -0.17 -11.58 -9.66
CA TRP A 271 -0.39 -13.02 -9.57
C TRP A 271 -0.45 -13.47 -8.12
N ILE A 272 -1.48 -14.26 -7.80
CA ILE A 272 -1.72 -14.78 -6.46
C ILE A 272 -1.90 -16.29 -6.58
N ASP A 273 -1.12 -17.02 -5.79
CA ASP A 273 -1.29 -18.45 -5.61
C ASP A 273 -1.82 -18.73 -4.20
N PRO A 274 -3.11 -19.08 -4.05
CA PRO A 274 -3.68 -19.40 -2.76
C PRO A 274 -3.13 -20.72 -2.19
N PHE A 275 -2.47 -21.55 -3.02
CA PHE A 275 -1.94 -22.85 -2.65
C PHE A 275 -0.46 -22.82 -2.26
N ASP A 276 0.27 -21.74 -2.54
CA ASP A 276 1.66 -21.59 -2.09
C ASP A 276 1.64 -21.35 -0.57
N PRO A 277 2.21 -22.22 0.28
CA PRO A 277 2.22 -22.01 1.72
C PRO A 277 3.32 -21.04 2.19
N LYS A 278 4.26 -20.65 1.31
CA LYS A 278 5.49 -19.93 1.64
C LYS A 278 5.42 -18.44 1.32
N VAL A 279 4.59 -18.04 0.36
CA VAL A 279 4.55 -16.64 -0.11
C VAL A 279 3.12 -16.09 -0.11
N GLN A 280 2.97 -14.83 0.28
CA GLN A 280 1.74 -14.04 0.07
C GLN A 280 2.13 -12.72 -0.61
N HIS A 281 1.33 -12.31 -1.59
CA HIS A 281 1.48 -11.02 -2.25
C HIS A 281 0.41 -10.06 -1.74
N ILE A 282 0.80 -8.85 -1.38
CA ILE A 282 -0.13 -7.79 -0.93
C ILE A 282 0.11 -6.55 -1.78
N PHE A 283 -0.92 -6.04 -2.43
CA PHE A 283 -0.87 -4.84 -3.27
C PHE A 283 -1.60 -3.69 -2.59
N THR A 284 -0.90 -2.57 -2.41
CA THR A 284 -1.45 -1.33 -1.83
C THR A 284 -1.48 -0.23 -2.87
N ASP A 285 -2.66 0.35 -3.10
CA ASP A 285 -2.89 1.42 -4.07
C ASP A 285 -4.14 2.23 -3.67
N ASP A 286 -4.13 3.55 -3.86
CA ASP A 286 -5.26 4.43 -3.52
C ASP A 286 -6.48 4.21 -4.43
N ASN A 287 -6.29 3.64 -5.63
CA ASN A 287 -7.30 3.39 -6.66
C ASN A 287 -7.81 1.93 -6.70
N ILE A 288 -7.56 1.15 -5.65
CA ILE A 288 -8.28 -0.12 -5.44
C ILE A 288 -9.72 0.20 -4.99
N ARG A 289 -10.71 -0.42 -5.65
CA ARG A 289 -12.15 -0.22 -5.40
C ARG A 289 -12.85 -1.55 -5.26
N GLN A 290 -13.77 -1.70 -4.31
CA GLN A 290 -14.45 -2.98 -4.05
C GLN A 290 -15.46 -3.40 -5.14
N ASN A 291 -15.88 -2.48 -6.02
CA ASN A 291 -16.92 -2.71 -7.01
C ASN A 291 -16.41 -3.02 -8.43
N ASP A 292 -15.12 -3.32 -8.62
CA ASP A 292 -14.44 -3.71 -9.88
C ASP A 292 -14.53 -2.74 -11.08
N GLU A 293 -15.50 -1.83 -11.11
CA GLU A 293 -15.76 -0.93 -12.24
C GLU A 293 -14.60 0.05 -12.50
N ASP A 294 -13.81 0.38 -11.47
CA ASP A 294 -12.71 1.36 -11.52
C ASP A 294 -11.47 0.94 -10.72
N THR A 295 -11.21 -0.36 -10.59
CA THR A 295 -10.03 -0.88 -9.85
C THR A 295 -8.79 -0.93 -10.76
N ILE A 296 -7.65 -0.46 -10.23
CA ILE A 296 -6.41 -0.30 -11.01
C ILE A 296 -5.55 -1.56 -11.09
N VAL A 297 -5.83 -2.56 -10.26
CA VAL A 297 -5.07 -3.83 -10.19
C VAL A 297 -5.80 -4.90 -10.98
N HIS A 298 -5.07 -5.69 -11.78
CA HIS A 298 -5.58 -6.86 -12.47
C HIS A 298 -5.14 -8.14 -11.74
N PRO A 299 -5.89 -8.61 -10.73
CA PRO A 299 -5.54 -9.80 -9.97
C PRO A 299 -5.81 -11.07 -10.78
N LYS A 300 -4.80 -11.93 -10.87
CA LYS A 300 -4.83 -13.26 -11.46
C LYS A 300 -4.58 -14.31 -10.38
N VAL A 301 -5.57 -15.17 -10.14
CA VAL A 301 -5.53 -16.20 -9.10
C VAL A 301 -5.39 -17.59 -9.74
N PHE A 302 -4.42 -18.38 -9.29
CA PHE A 302 -4.25 -19.77 -9.72
C PHE A 302 -5.43 -20.65 -9.28
N LEU A 303 -5.83 -21.58 -10.14
CA LEU A 303 -7.03 -22.42 -9.91
C LEU A 303 -6.74 -23.71 -9.15
N ASP A 304 -5.53 -24.25 -9.30
CA ASP A 304 -5.13 -25.54 -8.74
C ASP A 304 -3.71 -25.47 -8.17
N PRO A 305 -3.36 -26.33 -7.18
CA PRO A 305 -1.99 -26.48 -6.71
C PRO A 305 -1.04 -26.84 -7.86
N GLU A 306 0.06 -26.09 -8.00
CA GLU A 306 1.00 -26.23 -9.14
C GLU A 306 0.37 -26.06 -10.53
N GLY A 307 -0.85 -25.53 -10.60
CA GLY A 307 -1.59 -25.31 -11.84
C GLY A 307 -0.97 -24.22 -12.72
N LEU A 308 -1.27 -24.29 -14.01
CA LEU A 308 -0.81 -23.28 -15.00
C LEU A 308 -1.89 -22.26 -15.36
N GLN A 309 -3.13 -22.50 -14.92
CA GLN A 309 -4.28 -21.68 -15.27
C GLN A 309 -4.58 -20.68 -14.16
N THR A 310 -4.93 -19.47 -14.57
CA THR A 310 -5.38 -18.40 -13.67
C THR A 310 -6.74 -17.88 -14.12
N ARG A 311 -7.55 -17.41 -13.18
CA ARG A 311 -8.71 -16.57 -13.46
C ARG A 311 -8.48 -15.15 -12.97
N THR A 312 -9.24 -14.20 -13.52
CA THR A 312 -9.35 -12.87 -12.89
C THR A 312 -10.26 -12.98 -11.68
N ALA A 313 -9.79 -12.53 -10.51
CA ALA A 313 -10.59 -12.47 -9.30
C ALA A 313 -11.24 -11.08 -9.16
N SER A 314 -12.35 -10.99 -8.41
CA SER A 314 -12.90 -9.68 -8.05
C SER A 314 -12.02 -9.03 -6.98
N THR A 315 -12.04 -7.70 -6.92
CA THR A 315 -11.33 -6.96 -5.88
C THR A 315 -11.88 -7.30 -4.50
N SER A 316 -13.21 -7.47 -4.39
CA SER A 316 -13.88 -7.84 -3.15
C SER A 316 -13.46 -9.20 -2.59
N GLU A 317 -13.11 -10.16 -3.46
CA GLU A 317 -12.61 -11.48 -3.06
C GLU A 317 -11.25 -11.37 -2.35
N LEU A 318 -10.44 -10.38 -2.72
CA LEU A 318 -9.06 -10.25 -2.27
C LEU A 318 -8.82 -9.06 -1.34
N TYR A 319 -9.87 -8.29 -1.04
CA TYR A 319 -9.79 -7.11 -0.19
C TYR A 319 -9.41 -7.53 1.24
N ASP A 320 -8.46 -6.84 1.85
CA ASP A 320 -7.89 -7.16 3.16
C ASP A 320 -7.29 -8.58 3.24
N LEU A 321 -6.93 -9.16 2.09
CA LEU A 321 -6.18 -10.43 1.96
C LEU A 321 -4.91 -10.21 1.13
N CYS A 322 -5.09 -9.75 -0.11
CA CYS A 322 -4.02 -9.46 -1.05
C CYS A 322 -4.11 -8.05 -1.64
N LEU A 323 -5.22 -7.34 -1.42
CA LEU A 323 -5.46 -6.00 -1.96
C LEU A 323 -5.84 -5.04 -0.83
N VAL A 324 -5.21 -3.87 -0.81
CA VAL A 324 -5.44 -2.80 0.18
C VAL A 324 -5.68 -1.48 -0.54
N GLN A 325 -6.87 -0.91 -0.38
CA GLN A 325 -7.08 0.49 -0.74
C GLN A 325 -6.33 1.39 0.24
N ASN A 326 -5.49 2.29 -0.26
CA ASN A 326 -4.75 3.22 0.59
C ASN A 326 -5.66 4.34 1.14
N ASP A 327 -5.64 4.53 2.46
CA ASP A 327 -6.16 5.72 3.12
C ASP A 327 -5.02 6.72 3.30
N LEU A 328 -4.87 7.65 2.35
CA LEU A 328 -3.77 8.62 2.37
C LEU A 328 -3.76 9.48 3.65
N LEU A 329 -4.94 9.83 4.17
CA LEU A 329 -5.04 10.64 5.39
C LEU A 329 -4.46 9.87 6.58
N LYS A 330 -4.84 8.60 6.75
CA LYS A 330 -4.27 7.75 7.80
C LYS A 330 -2.80 7.43 7.57
N ALA A 331 -2.39 7.20 6.33
CA ALA A 331 -0.98 6.99 5.99
C ALA A 331 -0.11 8.20 6.35
N ILE A 332 -0.67 9.42 6.30
CA ILE A 332 -0.01 10.64 6.77
C ILE A 332 -0.02 10.74 8.30
N SER A 333 -1.18 10.52 8.94
CA SER A 333 -1.36 10.83 10.36
C SER A 333 -0.91 9.73 11.32
N GLU A 334 -0.82 8.48 10.85
CA GLU A 334 -0.55 7.33 11.69
C GLU A 334 0.74 6.61 11.23
N PRO A 335 1.86 6.71 11.98
CA PRO A 335 3.13 6.11 11.57
C PRO A 335 3.06 4.61 11.25
N GLY A 336 2.33 3.84 12.04
CA GLY A 336 2.15 2.39 11.85
C GLY A 336 1.02 1.99 10.89
N TYR A 337 0.51 2.90 10.05
CA TYR A 337 -0.64 2.62 9.17
C TYR A 337 -0.38 1.40 8.27
N PHE A 338 0.70 1.42 7.47
CA PHE A 338 0.99 0.34 6.54
C PHE A 338 1.25 -0.99 7.27
N THR A 339 1.99 -0.96 8.37
CA THR A 339 2.23 -2.13 9.24
C THR A 339 0.92 -2.80 9.64
N ARG A 340 -0.04 -2.03 10.16
CA ARG A 340 -1.35 -2.55 10.56
C ARG A 340 -2.14 -3.15 9.40
N ARG A 341 -2.11 -2.50 8.23
CA ARG A 341 -2.82 -3.02 7.03
C ARG A 341 -2.21 -4.34 6.55
N ILE A 342 -0.89 -4.46 6.56
CA ILE A 342 -0.18 -5.69 6.22
C ILE A 342 -0.50 -6.81 7.22
N GLN A 343 -0.52 -6.51 8.53
CA GLN A 343 -0.90 -7.47 9.58
C GLN A 343 -2.32 -8.00 9.38
N ILE A 344 -3.30 -7.12 9.10
CA ILE A 344 -4.67 -7.52 8.79
C ILE A 344 -4.70 -8.48 7.59
N CYS A 345 -3.96 -8.18 6.52
CA CYS A 345 -3.86 -9.06 5.37
C CYS A 345 -3.24 -10.42 5.72
N MET A 346 -2.19 -10.46 6.54
CA MET A 346 -1.56 -11.71 6.98
C MET A 346 -2.52 -12.57 7.82
N GLU A 347 -3.19 -11.97 8.80
CA GLU A 347 -4.15 -12.64 9.68
C GLU A 347 -5.34 -13.20 8.91
N ASN A 348 -5.94 -12.39 8.02
CA ASN A 348 -7.06 -12.82 7.20
C ASN A 348 -6.66 -13.92 6.22
N TYR A 349 -5.45 -13.87 5.66
CA TYR A 349 -4.98 -14.85 4.69
C TYR A 349 -4.78 -16.22 5.34
N GLU A 350 -4.15 -16.26 6.52
CA GLU A 350 -4.01 -17.48 7.31
C GLU A 350 -5.38 -18.07 7.70
N GLY A 351 -6.32 -17.22 8.13
CA GLY A 351 -7.68 -17.65 8.47
C GLY A 351 -8.50 -18.18 7.29
N ASN A 352 -8.19 -17.80 6.05
CA ASN A 352 -8.82 -18.33 4.85
C ASN A 352 -8.21 -19.68 4.42
N ILE A 353 -6.89 -19.84 4.54
CA ILE A 353 -6.22 -21.12 4.24
C ILE A 353 -6.69 -22.22 5.19
N GLN A 354 -6.88 -21.92 6.48
CA GLN A 354 -7.33 -22.92 7.46
C GLN A 354 -8.78 -23.38 7.26
N LYS A 355 -9.58 -22.65 6.47
CA LYS A 355 -11.00 -22.94 6.21
C LYS A 355 -11.25 -23.55 4.83
N GLY A 356 -10.29 -23.46 3.91
CA GLY A 356 -10.28 -24.17 2.63
C GLY A 356 -9.72 -25.57 2.80
#